data_AF-A0A9Q0YBK3-F1
#
_entry.id   AF-A0A9Q0YBK3-F1
#
_cell.length_a   1.000
_cell.length_b   1.000
_cell.length_c   1.000
_cell.angle_alpha   90.00
_cell.angle_beta   90.00
_cell.angle_gamma   90.00
#
_symmetry.space_group_name_H-M   'P 1'
#
loop_
_entity.id
_entity.type
_entity.pdbx_description
1 polymer ?
#
loop_
_entity_poly.entity_id
_entity_poly.type
_entity_poly.pdbx_seq_one_letter_code
_entity_poly.pdbx_strand_id
1 'polypeptide(L)'
;MATRPFRKGYLPQWTDEVFTVSERHSRIPPVYTLKDYSGETIEGNFYHNELQKVSKIDHTYRIEKILKRRTRNGQKEYFVKWKGYPSKFNSWVNDVYKVNDLKLARS
;
A
#
# COMPACT_ATOMS: atom_id res chain seq x y z
N MET A 1 -7.47 -11.81 20.16
CA MET A 1 -8.02 -11.46 18.83
C MET A 1 -9.36 -10.79 19.06
N ALA A 2 -9.54 -9.53 18.65
CA ALA A 2 -10.80 -8.82 18.81
C ALA A 2 -11.44 -8.62 17.43
N THR A 3 -12.41 -9.46 17.08
CA THR A 3 -13.29 -9.25 15.94
C THR A 3 -14.26 -8.13 16.32
N ARG A 4 -14.07 -6.93 15.77
CA ARG A 4 -15.04 -5.84 15.88
C ARG A 4 -16.20 -6.15 14.92
N PRO A 5 -17.40 -6.49 15.42
CA PRO A 5 -18.47 -7.06 14.59
C PRO A 5 -19.07 -6.05 13.61
N PHE A 6 -18.96 -4.73 13.85
CA PHE A 6 -19.33 -3.70 12.88
C PHE A 6 -18.42 -2.46 13.01
N ARG A 7 -17.87 -1.96 11.90
CA ARG A 7 -17.13 -0.70 11.85
C ARG A 7 -18.13 0.45 11.68
N LYS A 8 -18.18 1.38 12.63
CA LYS A 8 -19.04 2.58 12.55
C LYS A 8 -18.75 3.33 11.24
N GLY A 9 -19.80 3.67 10.49
CA GLY A 9 -19.73 4.16 9.10
C GLY A 9 -18.97 5.48 8.85
N TYR A 10 -18.44 6.13 9.88
CA TYR A 10 -17.55 7.30 9.73
C TYR A 10 -16.06 6.93 9.59
N LEU A 11 -15.69 5.66 9.79
CA LEU A 11 -14.32 5.22 9.58
C LEU A 11 -14.09 4.99 8.08
N PRO A 12 -12.94 5.43 7.53
CA PRO A 12 -12.62 5.18 6.14
C PRO A 12 -12.65 3.66 5.86
N GLN A 13 -13.48 3.26 4.89
CA GLN A 13 -13.60 1.86 4.45
C GLN A 13 -12.45 1.43 3.52
N TRP A 14 -11.68 2.41 3.05
CA TRP A 14 -10.53 2.20 2.17
C TRP A 14 -9.30 1.79 2.99
N THR A 15 -8.61 0.75 2.55
CA THR A 15 -7.26 0.45 3.03
C THR A 15 -6.24 1.34 2.30
N ASP A 16 -5.09 1.62 2.92
CA ASP A 16 -3.96 2.30 2.26
C ASP A 16 -3.19 1.34 1.30
N GLU A 17 -3.65 0.09 1.12
CA GLU A 17 -2.98 -0.92 0.29
C GLU A 17 -3.26 -0.68 -1.19
N VAL A 18 -2.20 -0.72 -2.01
CA VAL A 18 -2.32 -0.58 -3.46
C VAL A 18 -2.28 -1.96 -4.12
N PHE A 19 -3.37 -2.30 -4.81
CA PHE A 19 -3.52 -3.52 -5.59
C PHE A 19 -3.32 -3.26 -7.09
N THR A 20 -2.94 -4.30 -7.81
CA THR A 20 -2.86 -4.29 -9.27
C THR A 20 -4.11 -4.94 -9.86
N VAL A 21 -4.77 -4.26 -10.79
CA VAL A 21 -5.86 -4.87 -11.56
C VAL A 21 -5.24 -5.85 -12.55
N SER A 22 -5.51 -7.15 -12.38
CA SER A 22 -5.00 -8.17 -13.31
C SER A 22 -5.93 -8.38 -14.50
N GLU A 23 -7.24 -8.39 -14.24
CA GLU A 23 -8.26 -8.67 -15.24
C GLU A 23 -9.49 -7.79 -15.02
N ARG A 24 -10.14 -7.42 -16.13
CA ARG A 24 -11.44 -6.78 -16.15
C ARG A 24 -12.41 -7.69 -16.87
N HIS A 25 -13.48 -8.07 -16.18
CA HIS A 25 -14.56 -8.89 -16.73
C HIS A 25 -15.70 -7.99 -17.21
N SER A 26 -16.11 -8.14 -18.46
CA SER A 26 -17.16 -7.34 -19.13
C SER A 26 -18.59 -7.74 -18.72
N ARG A 27 -18.82 -7.92 -17.42
CA ARG A 27 -20.16 -8.14 -16.84
C ARG A 27 -20.93 -6.82 -16.75
N ILE A 28 -22.22 -6.88 -16.44
CA ILE A 28 -23.07 -5.71 -16.20
C ILE A 28 -23.54 -5.77 -14.73
N PRO A 29 -22.96 -4.96 -13.82
CA PRO A 29 -21.86 -4.03 -14.01
C PRO A 29 -20.47 -4.72 -14.11
N PRO A 30 -19.44 -4.05 -14.70
CA PRO A 30 -18.10 -4.64 -14.84
C PRO A 30 -17.46 -4.97 -13.50
N VAL A 31 -16.71 -6.07 -13.46
CA VAL A 31 -15.99 -6.50 -12.26
C VAL A 31 -14.50 -6.70 -12.54
N TYR A 32 -13.69 -6.58 -11.50
CA TYR A 32 -12.25 -6.58 -11.57
C TYR A 32 -11.64 -7.65 -10.66
N THR A 33 -10.62 -8.33 -11.17
CA THR A 33 -9.76 -9.21 -10.38
C THR A 33 -8.52 -8.43 -9.95
N LEU A 34 -8.20 -8.50 -8.66
CA LEU A 34 -7.07 -7.79 -8.07
C LEU A 34 -5.96 -8.76 -7.70
N LYS A 35 -4.72 -8.29 -7.80
CA LYS A 35 -3.53 -8.95 -7.28
C LYS A 35 -2.83 -8.06 -6.26
N ASP A 36 -2.26 -8.69 -5.23
CA ASP A 36 -1.41 -8.02 -4.25
C ASP A 36 -0.03 -7.68 -4.84
N TYR A 37 0.85 -7.11 -4.01
CA TYR A 37 2.21 -6.77 -4.43
C TYR A 37 3.08 -8.00 -4.77
N SER A 38 2.83 -9.15 -4.15
CA SER A 38 3.49 -10.42 -4.49
C SER A 38 2.93 -11.08 -5.77
N GLY A 39 1.85 -10.55 -6.34
CA GLY A 39 1.16 -11.14 -7.49
C GLY A 39 0.14 -12.20 -7.10
N GLU A 40 -0.16 -12.38 -5.81
CA GLU A 40 -1.21 -13.27 -5.33
C GLU A 40 -2.57 -12.67 -5.66
N THR A 41 -3.46 -13.46 -6.27
CA THR A 41 -4.83 -13.02 -6.58
C THR A 41 -5.64 -12.89 -5.29
N ILE A 42 -6.29 -11.75 -5.11
CA ILE A 42 -7.23 -11.52 -4.01
C ILE A 42 -8.53 -12.26 -4.33
N GLU A 43 -9.01 -13.05 -3.39
CA GLU A 43 -10.29 -13.75 -3.52
C GLU A 43 -11.44 -12.75 -3.65
N GLY A 44 -12.27 -12.92 -4.67
CA GLY A 44 -13.45 -12.11 -4.94
C GLY A 44 -13.40 -11.33 -6.25
N ASN A 45 -14.48 -10.62 -6.51
CA ASN A 45 -14.65 -9.72 -7.64
C ASN A 45 -15.00 -8.34 -7.08
N PHE A 46 -14.33 -7.31 -7.58
CA PHE A 46 -14.50 -5.95 -7.09
C PHE A 46 -15.18 -5.09 -8.14
N TYR A 47 -16.07 -4.20 -7.73
CA TYR A 47 -16.71 -3.25 -8.61
C TYR A 47 -15.89 -1.97 -8.74
N HIS A 48 -16.15 -1.20 -9.79
CA HIS A 48 -15.44 0.07 -10.03
C HIS A 48 -15.52 1.05 -8.85
N ASN A 49 -16.69 1.15 -8.21
CA ASN A 49 -16.94 2.08 -7.09
C ASN A 49 -16.24 1.67 -5.78
N GLU A 50 -15.75 0.44 -5.69
CA GLU A 50 -14.94 -0.04 -4.57
C GLU A 50 -13.44 0.21 -4.80
N LEU A 51 -13.07 0.74 -5.96
CA LEU A 51 -11.69 0.94 -6.39
C LEU A 51 -11.40 2.40 -6.68
N GLN A 52 -10.27 2.89 -6.14
CA GLN A 52 -9.79 4.25 -6.36
C GLN A 52 -8.52 4.13 -7.18
N LYS A 53 -8.56 4.66 -8.41
CA LYS A 53 -7.36 4.74 -9.23
C LYS A 53 -6.35 5.65 -8.54
N VAL A 54 -5.15 5.13 -8.31
CA VAL A 54 -4.02 5.86 -7.74
C VAL A 54 -2.93 6.04 -8.79
N SER A 55 -2.27 7.20 -8.79
CA SER A 55 -1.10 7.45 -9.63
C SER A 55 0.16 7.12 -8.84
N LYS A 56 0.89 6.07 -9.23
CA LYS A 56 2.23 5.78 -8.69
C LYS A 56 3.26 6.59 -9.49
N ILE A 57 3.42 7.86 -9.17
CA ILE A 57 4.32 8.75 -9.92
C ILE A 57 5.79 8.35 -9.70
N ASP A 58 6.15 7.89 -8.49
CA ASP A 58 7.57 7.79 -8.10
C ASP A 58 7.98 6.44 -7.45
N HIS A 59 7.18 5.38 -7.59
CA HIS A 59 7.38 4.12 -6.83
C HIS A 59 7.53 4.34 -5.30
N THR A 60 7.01 5.45 -4.79
CA THR A 60 7.08 5.81 -3.38
C THR A 60 5.92 5.20 -2.60
N TYR A 61 6.24 4.70 -1.41
CA TYR A 61 5.28 4.10 -0.49
C TYR A 61 5.35 4.77 0.86
N ARG A 62 4.20 4.90 1.54
CA ARG A 62 4.14 5.49 2.87
C ARG A 62 4.67 4.49 3.91
N ILE A 63 5.58 4.95 4.74
CA ILE A 63 6.08 4.18 5.89
C ILE A 63 5.15 4.44 7.08
N GLU A 64 4.67 3.38 7.70
CA GLU A 64 3.94 3.44 8.97
C GLU A 64 4.91 3.58 10.14
N LYS A 65 5.97 2.78 10.15
CA LYS A 65 6.96 2.79 11.23
C LYS A 65 8.32 2.27 10.75
N ILE A 66 9.40 2.87 11.25
CA ILE A 66 10.74 2.30 11.15
C ILE A 66 10.92 1.32 12.32
N LEU A 67 11.14 0.05 12.00
CA LEU A 67 11.27 -1.03 12.98
C LEU A 67 12.71 -1.22 13.44
N LYS A 68 13.68 -1.13 12.54
CA LYS A 68 15.11 -1.27 12.84
C LYS A 68 15.95 -0.33 11.97
N ARG A 69 17.17 -0.05 12.41
CA ARG A 69 18.18 0.73 11.70
C ARG A 69 19.49 -0.04 11.74
N ARG A 70 20.24 -0.04 10.64
CA ARG A 70 21.59 -0.61 10.59
C ARG A 70 22.48 0.18 9.65
N THR A 71 23.78 -0.04 9.76
CA THR A 71 24.76 0.44 8.78
C THR A 71 25.42 -0.76 8.14
N ARG A 72 25.34 -0.88 6.80
CA ARG A 72 25.97 -1.94 6.01
C ARG A 72 26.81 -1.30 4.92
N ASN A 73 28.08 -1.67 4.81
CA ASN A 73 29.01 -1.10 3.82
C ASN A 73 29.05 0.44 3.82
N GLY A 74 28.99 1.06 5.01
CA GLY A 74 28.97 2.51 5.17
C GLY A 74 27.63 3.20 4.86
N GLN A 75 26.62 2.47 4.38
CA GLN A 75 25.29 3.01 4.07
C GLN A 75 24.30 2.72 5.20
N LYS A 76 23.46 3.71 5.53
CA LYS A 76 22.38 3.55 6.52
C LYS A 76 21.19 2.88 5.85
N GLU A 77 20.73 1.79 6.43
CA GLU A 77 19.54 1.07 5.98
C GLU A 77 18.48 1.07 7.08
N TYR A 78 17.21 1.06 6.67
CA TYR A 78 16.05 1.15 7.55
C TYR A 78 15.11 -0.02 7.28
N PHE A 79 14.80 -0.82 8.29
CA PHE A 79 13.79 -1.86 8.19
C PHE A 79 12.43 -1.24 8.47
N VAL A 80 11.56 -1.20 7.47
CA VAL A 80 10.32 -0.41 7.53
C VAL A 80 9.07 -1.28 7.51
N LYS A 81 8.08 -0.85 8.28
CA LYS A 81 6.68 -1.27 8.19
C LYS A 81 5.99 -0.33 7.21
N TRP A 82 5.55 -0.85 6.08
CA TRP A 82 4.77 -0.09 5.10
C TRP A 82 3.34 0.13 5.59
N LYS A 83 2.80 1.34 5.38
CA LYS A 83 1.43 1.71 5.78
C LYS A 83 0.43 1.00 4.89
N GLY A 84 -0.53 0.31 5.50
CA GLY A 84 -1.58 -0.41 4.78
C GLY A 84 -1.21 -1.83 4.34
N TYR A 85 0.07 -2.21 4.36
CA TYR A 85 0.52 -3.54 3.93
C TYR A 85 0.67 -4.52 5.10
N PRO A 86 0.55 -5.84 4.91
CA PRO A 86 0.93 -6.81 5.92
C PRO A 86 2.44 -6.79 6.27
N SER A 87 2.80 -7.25 7.48
CA SER A 87 4.20 -7.31 7.93
C SER A 87 5.09 -8.22 7.08
N LYS A 88 4.51 -9.12 6.26
CA LYS A 88 5.24 -9.96 5.30
C LYS A 88 6.02 -9.13 4.28
N PHE A 89 5.58 -7.91 3.99
CA PHE A 89 6.22 -7.00 3.04
C PHE A 89 7.26 -6.06 3.68
N ASN A 90 7.53 -6.18 4.98
CA ASN A 90 8.54 -5.34 5.61
C ASN A 90 9.91 -5.58 4.97
N SER A 91 10.61 -4.50 4.62
CA SER A 91 11.85 -4.57 3.86
C SER A 91 12.88 -3.57 4.37
N TRP A 92 14.14 -3.81 4.04
CA TRP A 92 15.22 -2.86 4.24
C TRP A 92 15.24 -1.87 3.08
N VAL A 93 15.28 -0.58 3.38
CA VAL A 93 15.39 0.51 2.40
C VAL A 93 16.52 1.45 2.77
N ASN A 94 17.14 2.05 1.74
CA ASN A 94 18.26 2.97 1.91
C ASN A 94 17.77 4.42 1.99
N ASP A 95 16.67 4.72 1.31
CA ASP A 95 16.12 6.07 1.19
C ASP A 95 14.79 6.21 1.94
N VAL A 96 14.75 7.16 2.87
CA VAL A 96 13.55 7.54 3.62
C VAL A 96 13.44 9.06 3.63
N TYR A 97 12.38 9.57 3.02
CA TYR A 97 12.11 11.01 2.94
C TYR A 97 11.01 11.40 3.92
N LYS A 98 11.17 12.53 4.63
CA LYS A 98 10.05 13.10 5.36
C LYS A 98 9.14 13.83 4.37
N VAL A 99 7.84 13.80 4.62
CA VAL A 99 6.83 14.40 3.73
C VAL A 99 7.08 15.90 3.50
N ASN A 100 7.70 16.59 4.47
CA ASN A 100 8.06 18.01 4.34
C ASN A 100 9.22 18.25 3.36
N ASP A 101 10.13 17.28 3.21
CA ASP A 101 11.32 17.40 2.35
C ASP A 101 10.95 17.22 0.87
N LEU A 102 9.84 16.54 0.56
CA LEU A 102 9.35 16.34 -0.81
C LEU A 102 8.79 17.61 -1.47
N LYS A 103 8.52 18.67 -0.69
CA LYS A 103 8.03 19.95 -1.23
C LYS A 103 9.15 20.86 -1.74
N LEU A 104 10.40 20.62 -1.36
CA LEU A 104 11.57 21.43 -1.74
C LEU A 104 12.21 21.02 -3.07
N ALA A 105 11.92 19.81 -3.58
CA ALA A 105 12.45 19.32 -4.86
C ALA A 105 11.57 19.67 -6.08
N ARG A 106 10.51 20.48 -5.88
CA ARG A 106 9.51 20.82 -6.90
C ARG A 106 9.44 22.33 -7.21
N SER A 107 10.43 23.13 -6.80
CA SER A 107 10.58 24.55 -7.17
C SER A 107 11.73 24.77 -8.13
#